data_AF-A0A952NK01-F1
#
_entry.id   AF-A0A952NK01-F1
#
_cell.length_a   1.000
_cell.length_b   1.000
_cell.length_c   1.000
_cell.angle_alpha   90.00
_cell.angle_beta   90.00
_cell.angle_gamma   90.00
#
_symmetry.space_group_name_H-M   'P 1'
#
loop_
_entity.id
_entity.type
_entity.pdbx_description
1 polymer ?
#
loop_
_entity_poly.entity_id
_entity_poly.type
_entity_poly.pdbx_seq_one_letter_code
_entity_poly.pdbx_strand_id
1 'polypeptide(L)'
;MKLTPLQIQKLAEKVLATWKSHNLVEFKADEKQVLERMIAAVREDYDREALLEKDVNKMLEDLERSHGGQFERYKMYPLLKQKLAKERKIIL
;
A
#
# COMPACT_ATOMS: atom_id res chain seq x y z
N MET A 1 6.09 7.27 4.90
CA MET A 1 5.16 7.92 5.85
C MET A 1 3.89 7.09 5.87
N LYS A 2 3.51 6.50 7.01
CA LYS A 2 2.28 5.72 7.11
C LYS A 2 1.17 6.63 7.62
N LEU A 3 0.03 6.65 6.93
CA LEU A 3 -1.16 7.37 7.40
C LEU A 3 -1.68 6.70 8.67
N THR A 4 -2.12 7.51 9.64
CA THR A 4 -2.79 6.98 10.83
C THR A 4 -4.20 6.49 10.48
N PRO A 5 -4.80 5.59 11.27
CA PRO A 5 -6.18 5.13 11.03
C PRO A 5 -7.19 6.28 10.92
N LEU A 6 -7.01 7.33 11.74
CA LEU A 6 -7.83 8.54 11.70
C LEU A 6 -7.66 9.32 10.38
N GLN A 7 -6.45 9.38 9.83
CA GLN A 7 -6.19 10.04 8.55
C GLN A 7 -6.82 9.25 7.38
N ILE A 8 -6.74 7.92 7.40
CA ILE A 8 -7.38 7.06 6.40
C ILE A 8 -8.90 7.24 6.44
N GLN A 9 -9.49 7.27 7.64
CA GLN A 9 -10.92 7.50 7.81
C GLN A 9 -11.36 8.87 7.25
N LYS A 10 -10.68 9.95 7.65
CA LYS A 10 -10.99 11.31 7.15
C LYS A 10 -10.81 11.43 5.63
N LEU A 11 -9.86 10.70 5.05
CA LEU A 11 -9.65 10.66 3.60
C LEU A 11 -10.83 9.97 2.91
N ALA A 12 -11.24 8.80 3.39
CA ALA A 12 -12.38 8.08 2.84
C ALA A 12 -13.69 8.88 2.94
N GLU A 13 -13.91 9.55 4.08
CA GLU A 13 -15.07 10.44 4.29
C GLU A 13 -15.08 11.61 3.30
N LYS A 14 -13.93 12.27 3.07
CA LYS A 14 -13.84 13.37 2.09
C LYS A 14 -14.12 12.89 0.67
N VAL A 15 -13.53 11.77 0.27
CA VAL A 15 -13.76 11.19 -1.07
C VAL A 15 -15.24 10.86 -1.27
N LEU A 16 -15.87 10.25 -0.27
CA LEU A 16 -17.29 9.91 -0.30
C LEU A 16 -18.17 11.16 -0.37
N ALA A 17 -17.86 12.19 0.41
CA ALA A 17 -18.57 13.47 0.40
C ALA A 17 -18.47 14.17 -0.96
N THR A 18 -17.29 14.14 -1.61
CA THR A 18 -17.11 14.68 -2.96
C THR A 18 -17.88 13.87 -3.99
N TRP A 19 -17.85 12.54 -3.95
CA TRP A 19 -18.62 11.73 -4.89
C TRP A 19 -20.13 11.95 -4.76
N LYS A 20 -20.61 12.14 -3.53
CA LYS A 20 -21.99 12.57 -3.25
C LYS A 20 -22.31 13.95 -3.83
N SER A 21 -21.45 14.96 -3.61
CA SER A 21 -21.72 16.32 -4.08
C SER A 21 -21.78 16.44 -5.61
N HIS A 22 -21.09 15.53 -6.31
CA HIS A 22 -21.09 15.46 -7.77
C HIS A 22 -22.10 14.46 -8.36
N ASN A 23 -22.97 13.83 -7.54
CA ASN A 23 -23.91 12.79 -7.97
C ASN A 23 -23.25 11.64 -8.75
N LEU A 24 -22.01 11.28 -8.39
CA LEU A 24 -21.24 10.24 -9.09
C LEU A 24 -21.51 8.82 -8.59
N VAL A 25 -22.27 8.67 -7.49
CA VAL A 25 -22.47 7.40 -6.79
C VAL A 25 -23.92 7.19 -6.40
N GLU A 26 -24.41 5.98 -6.70
CA GLU A 26 -25.69 5.47 -6.22
C GLU A 26 -25.41 4.37 -5.18
N PHE A 27 -25.94 4.56 -3.97
CA PHE A 27 -25.71 3.62 -2.87
C PHE A 27 -26.67 2.42 -2.99
N LYS A 28 -26.10 1.24 -3.24
CA LYS A 28 -26.84 -0.04 -3.23
C LYS A 28 -26.88 -0.70 -1.83
N ALA A 29 -26.19 -0.11 -0.86
CA ALA A 29 -26.04 -0.59 0.51
C ALA A 29 -25.92 0.62 1.46
N ASP A 30 -25.93 0.36 2.77
CA ASP A 30 -25.78 1.42 3.78
C ASP A 30 -24.44 2.16 3.61
N GLU A 31 -24.49 3.49 3.76
CA GLU A 31 -23.33 4.37 3.63
C GLU A 31 -22.17 3.97 4.55
N LYS A 32 -22.47 3.49 5.76
CA LYS A 32 -21.46 3.02 6.71
C LYS A 32 -20.71 1.81 6.18
N GLN A 33 -21.42 0.86 5.54
CA GLN A 33 -20.78 -0.32 4.95
C GLN A 33 -19.87 0.06 3.79
N VAL A 34 -20.28 1.04 2.97
CA VAL A 34 -19.44 1.55 1.88
C VAL A 34 -18.20 2.25 2.44
N LEU A 35 -18.35 3.09 3.46
CA LEU A 35 -17.24 3.79 4.10
C LEU A 35 -16.24 2.81 4.74
N GLU A 36 -16.74 1.81 5.47
CA GLU A 36 -15.89 0.75 6.05
C GLU A 36 -15.12 0.00 4.96
N ARG A 37 -15.77 -0.34 3.84
CA ARG A 37 -15.10 -1.01 2.73
C ARG A 37 -14.04 -0.12 2.07
N MET A 38 -14.28 1.17 1.93
CA MET A 38 -13.30 2.13 1.42
C MET A 38 -12.08 2.22 2.34
N ILE A 39 -12.30 2.33 3.66
CA ILE A 39 -11.22 2.35 4.66
C ILE A 39 -10.42 1.04 4.60
N ALA A 40 -11.11 -0.10 4.53
CA ALA A 40 -10.49 -1.41 4.43
C ALA A 40 -9.63 -1.55 3.17
N ALA A 41 -10.12 -1.08 2.02
CA ALA A 41 -9.38 -1.14 0.75
C ALA A 41 -8.08 -0.31 0.81
N VAL A 42 -8.15 0.90 1.36
CA VAL A 42 -6.94 1.74 1.54
C VAL A 42 -5.96 1.08 2.51
N ARG A 43 -6.45 0.55 3.63
CA ARG A 43 -5.62 -0.15 4.62
C ARG A 43 -4.94 -1.39 4.04
N GLU A 44 -5.68 -2.20 3.28
CA GLU A 44 -5.17 -3.40 2.62
C GLU A 44 -4.06 -3.06 1.61
N ASP A 45 -4.13 -1.90 0.96
CA ASP A 45 -3.08 -1.43 0.05
C ASP A 45 -1.80 -1.04 0.81
N TYR A 46 -1.93 -0.29 1.92
CA TYR A 46 -0.80 0.01 2.82
C TYR A 46 -0.17 -1.25 3.43
N ASP A 47 -0.99 -2.23 3.81
CA ASP A 47 -0.51 -3.50 4.37
C ASP A 47 0.24 -4.30 3.30
N ARG A 48 -0.23 -4.30 2.04
CA ARG A 48 0.49 -4.89 0.90
C ARG A 48 1.83 -4.22 0.66
N GLU A 49 1.91 -2.89 0.72
CA GLU A 49 3.19 -2.18 0.63
C GLU A 49 4.12 -2.53 1.80
N ALA A 50 3.60 -2.61 3.03
CA ALA A 50 4.41 -2.98 4.18
C ALA A 50 4.94 -4.43 4.10
N LEU A 51 4.17 -5.35 3.54
CA LEU A 51 4.61 -6.72 3.26
C LEU A 51 5.68 -6.75 2.17
N LEU A 52 5.52 -5.94 1.12
CA LEU A 52 6.52 -5.78 0.07
C LEU A 52 7.87 -5.34 0.66
N GLU A 53 7.88 -4.35 1.54
CA GLU A 53 9.12 -3.89 2.19
C GLU A 53 9.79 -4.97 3.04
N LYS A 54 9.00 -5.77 3.77
CA LYS A 54 9.54 -6.91 4.53
C LYS A 54 10.19 -7.94 3.61
N ASP A 55 9.55 -8.26 2.50
CA ASP A 55 10.05 -9.25 1.55
C ASP A 55 11.31 -8.76 0.80
N VAL A 56 11.36 -7.47 0.44
CA VAL A 56 12.57 -6.84 -0.13
C VAL A 56 13.73 -6.95 0.84
N ASN A 57 13.52 -6.63 2.12
CA ASN A 57 14.58 -6.71 3.13
C ASN A 57 15.06 -8.15 3.34
N LYS A 58 14.13 -9.12 3.38
CA LYS A 58 14.49 -10.54 3.49
C LYS A 58 15.33 -11.02 2.30
N MET A 59 14.94 -10.65 1.08
CA MET A 59 15.72 -10.99 -0.12
C MET A 59 17.10 -10.36 -0.11
N LEU A 60 17.24 -9.12 0.39
CA LEU A 60 18.54 -8.48 0.54
C LEU A 60 19.44 -9.22 1.55
N GLU A 61 18.89 -9.60 2.71
CA GLU A 61 19.64 -10.36 3.72
C GLU A 61 20.12 -11.73 3.19
N ASP A 62 19.27 -12.43 2.45
CA ASP A 62 19.61 -13.72 1.84
C ASP A 62 20.71 -13.57 0.77
N LEU A 63 20.66 -12.48 -0.02
CA LEU A 63 21.72 -12.15 -0.99
C LEU A 63 23.02 -11.77 -0.29
N GLU A 64 22.98 -10.98 0.78
CA GLU A 64 24.16 -10.57 1.56
C GLU A 64 24.89 -11.79 2.13
N ARG A 65 24.14 -12.75 2.68
CA ARG A 65 24.67 -14.02 3.20
C ARG A 65 25.30 -14.89 2.12
N SER A 66 24.71 -14.90 0.91
CA SER A 66 25.14 -15.78 -0.18
C SER A 66 26.33 -15.23 -0.98
N HIS A 67 26.46 -13.90 -1.09
CA HIS A 67 27.45 -13.24 -1.98
C HIS A 67 28.51 -12.42 -1.24
N GLY A 68 28.65 -12.58 0.09
CA GLY A 68 29.79 -12.07 0.86
C GLY A 68 29.97 -10.55 0.82
N GLY A 69 28.88 -9.78 0.69
CA GLY A 69 28.93 -8.31 0.74
C GLY A 69 29.48 -7.61 -0.52
N GLN A 70 29.57 -8.30 -1.67
CA GLN A 70 30.07 -7.71 -2.93
C GLN A 70 29.09 -6.73 -3.61
N PHE A 71 27.98 -6.35 -2.99
CA PHE A 71 27.00 -5.44 -3.57
C PHE A 71 26.59 -4.30 -2.63
N GLU A 72 26.28 -3.15 -3.20
CA GLU A 72 25.82 -1.98 -2.48
C GLU A 72 24.32 -2.12 -2.14
N ARG A 73 24.01 -2.53 -0.90
CA ARG A 73 22.63 -2.70 -0.39
C ARG A 73 21.70 -1.53 -0.72
N TYR A 74 22.21 -0.31 -0.58
CA TYR A 74 21.46 0.92 -0.84
C TYR A 74 20.99 1.03 -2.31
N LYS A 75 21.78 0.54 -3.27
CA LYS A 75 21.41 0.55 -4.70
C LYS A 75 20.51 -0.63 -5.06
N MET A 76 20.67 -1.78 -4.39
CA MET A 76 19.87 -2.98 -4.64
C MET A 76 18.45 -2.90 -4.08
N TYR A 77 18.25 -2.21 -2.95
CA TYR A 77 16.93 -2.01 -2.35
C TYR A 77 15.89 -1.41 -3.30
N PRO A 78 16.11 -0.25 -3.95
CA PRO A 78 15.11 0.33 -4.84
C PRO A 78 14.84 -0.54 -6.07
N LEU A 79 15.86 -1.23 -6.60
CA LEU A 79 15.73 -2.14 -7.74
C LEU A 79 14.84 -3.35 -7.41
N LEU A 80 15.09 -3.98 -6.26
CA LEU A 80 14.27 -5.10 -5.78
C LEU A 80 12.85 -4.66 -5.43
N LYS A 81 12.69 -3.50 -4.77
CA LYS A 81 11.36 -2.93 -4.46
C LYS A 81 10.55 -2.71 -5.73
N GLN A 82 11.14 -2.11 -6.77
CA GLN A 82 10.46 -1.91 -8.06
C GLN A 82 10.11 -3.22 -8.76
N LYS A 83 11.03 -4.19 -8.78
CA LYS A 83 10.80 -5.49 -9.42
C LYS A 83 9.64 -6.25 -8.75
N LEU A 84 9.68 -6.35 -7.42
CA LEU A 84 8.65 -7.05 -6.64
C LEU A 84 7.30 -6.31 -6.68
N ALA A 85 7.30 -4.98 -6.67
CA ALA A 85 6.07 -4.20 -6.84
C ALA A 85 5.40 -4.50 -8.19
N LYS A 86 6.18 -4.54 -9.27
CA LYS A 86 5.68 -4.85 -10.62
C LYS A 86 5.12 -6.27 -10.71
N GLU A 87 5.81 -7.25 -10.13
CA GLU A 87 5.35 -8.65 -10.10
C GLU A 87 4.04 -8.81 -9.31
N ARG A 88 3.91 -8.09 -8.19
CA ARG A 88 2.75 -8.17 -7.29
C ARG A 88 1.63 -7.19 -7.64
N LYS A 89 1.80 -6.41 -8.71
CA LYS A 89 0.88 -5.35 -9.14
C LYS A 89 0.56 -4.36 -7.99
N ILE A 90 1.56 -4.06 -7.18
CA ILE A 90 1.47 -3.04 -6.13
C ILE A 90 1.85 -1.70 -6.74
N ILE A 91 1.06 -0.67 -6.46
CA ILE A 91 1.36 0.71 -6.86
C ILE A 91 2.30 1.29 -5.79
N LEU A 92 3.45 1.84 -6.22
CA LEU A 92 4.47 2.44 -5.36
C LEU A 92 4.32 3.96 -5.26
#